data_AF-A0A914R4E5-F1
#
_entry.id   AF-A0A914R4E5-F1
#
_cell.length_a   1.000
_cell.length_b   1.000
_cell.length_c   1.000
_cell.angle_alpha   90.00
_cell.angle_beta   90.00
_cell.angle_gamma   90.00
#
_symmetry.space_group_name_H-M   'P 1'
#
loop_
_entity.id
_entity.type
_entity.pdbx_description
1 polymer ?
#
loop_
_entity_poly.entity_id
_entity_poly.type
_entity_poly.pdbx_seq_one_letter_code
_entity_poly.pdbx_strand_id
1 'polypeptide(L)'
;MNFESYENSWGLLKTEITNILNNKHLHTSFDNCYRHVLHHQGEKLYFDLAEVLERYLIEKVRPSIINASDFLIKLIESRKGFCDSLVFVRGIVSYHERVFINHQRRELLYVNDLGQHLFNTEIIMNQNVNDRMNTVMSEMIESSRKSENW
;
A
#
# COMPACT_ATOMS: atom_id res chain seq x y z
N MET A 1 -7.14 -24.50 11.06
CA MET A 1 -6.10 -24.05 10.13
C MET A 1 -4.81 -24.76 10.53
N ASN A 2 -4.16 -25.45 9.59
CA ASN A 2 -2.92 -26.17 9.87
C ASN A 2 -1.73 -25.24 9.62
N PHE A 3 -0.97 -24.92 10.67
CA PHE A 3 0.14 -23.96 10.65
C PHE A 3 1.48 -24.68 10.54
N GLU A 4 1.62 -25.63 9.63
CA GLU A 4 2.82 -26.50 9.57
C GLU A 4 4.06 -25.83 8.98
N SER A 5 3.93 -24.67 8.32
CA SER A 5 5.05 -23.97 7.70
C SER A 5 4.85 -22.45 7.63
N TYR A 6 5.98 -21.74 7.45
CA TYR A 6 5.99 -20.32 7.09
C TYR A 6 5.11 -20.06 5.86
N GLU A 7 5.27 -20.84 4.79
CA GLU A 7 4.53 -20.66 3.53
C GLU A 7 3.02 -20.78 3.71
N ASN A 8 2.56 -21.74 4.51
CA ASN A 8 1.14 -21.90 4.79
C ASN A 8 0.58 -20.71 5.58
N SER A 9 1.33 -20.26 6.59
CA SER A 9 0.93 -19.13 7.44
C SER A 9 0.99 -17.80 6.68
N TRP A 10 2.03 -17.61 5.86
CA TRP A 10 2.18 -16.46 4.97
C TRP A 10 1.10 -16.44 3.90
N GLY A 11 0.75 -17.57 3.28
CA GLY A 11 -0.32 -17.65 2.28
C GLY A 11 -1.66 -17.17 2.83
N LEU A 12 -1.98 -17.53 4.08
CA LEU A 12 -3.18 -17.04 4.78
C LEU A 12 -3.09 -15.53 5.06
N LEU A 13 -1.95 -15.04 5.57
CA LEU A 13 -1.75 -13.61 5.81
C LEU A 13 -1.80 -12.77 4.53
N LYS A 14 -1.14 -13.21 3.47
CA LYS A 14 -1.13 -12.58 2.14
C LYS A 14 -2.53 -12.46 1.58
N THR A 15 -3.34 -13.52 1.71
CA THR A 15 -4.74 -13.50 1.30
C THR A 15 -5.52 -12.43 2.05
N GLU A 16 -5.31 -12.32 3.37
CA GLU A 16 -6.03 -11.34 4.16
C GLU A 16 -5.57 -9.90 3.93
N ILE A 17 -4.27 -9.67 3.83
CA ILE A 17 -3.71 -8.36 3.44
C ILE A 17 -4.29 -7.95 2.09
N THR A 18 -4.37 -8.87 1.13
CA THR A 18 -4.99 -8.62 -0.18
C THR A 18 -6.47 -8.28 -0.04
N ASN A 19 -7.22 -8.94 0.86
CA ASN A 19 -8.63 -8.61 1.11
C ASN A 19 -8.80 -7.20 1.70
N ILE A 20 -7.95 -6.81 2.66
CA ILE A 20 -7.92 -5.47 3.25
C ILE A 20 -7.67 -4.40 2.17
N LEU A 21 -6.67 -4.63 1.32
CA LEU A 21 -6.31 -3.69 0.25
C LEU A 21 -7.45 -3.55 -0.78
N ASN A 22 -8.24 -4.60 -0.97
CA ASN A 22 -9.43 -4.55 -1.83
C ASN A 22 -10.70 -4.04 -1.11
N ASN A 23 -10.55 -3.44 0.07
CA ASN A 23 -11.63 -2.88 0.87
C ASN A 23 -12.77 -3.88 1.17
N LYS A 24 -12.42 -5.16 1.33
CA LYS A 24 -13.36 -6.21 1.71
C LYS A 24 -13.46 -6.28 3.24
N HIS A 25 -14.67 -6.50 3.77
CA HIS A 25 -14.86 -6.65 5.21
C HIS A 25 -14.05 -7.82 5.77
N LEU A 26 -13.30 -7.52 6.85
CA LEU A 26 -12.61 -8.51 7.66
C LEU A 26 -13.64 -9.37 8.40
N HIS A 27 -13.61 -10.69 8.20
CA HIS A 27 -14.50 -11.61 8.93
C HIS A 27 -13.79 -12.38 10.05
N THR A 28 -12.48 -12.25 10.26
CA THR A 28 -11.75 -13.15 11.17
C THR A 28 -10.51 -12.51 11.81
N SER A 29 -10.15 -12.96 13.02
CA SER A 29 -8.91 -12.58 13.72
C SER A 29 -7.73 -13.45 13.26
N PHE A 30 -6.61 -12.83 12.85
CA PHE A 30 -5.44 -13.49 12.27
C PHE A 30 -4.22 -13.57 13.20
N ASP A 31 -4.38 -13.23 14.48
CA ASP A 31 -3.32 -13.23 15.50
C ASP A 31 -2.49 -14.52 15.51
N ASN A 32 -3.13 -15.68 15.31
CA ASN A 32 -2.46 -16.99 15.32
C ASN A 32 -1.60 -17.24 14.07
N CYS A 33 -2.05 -16.81 12.88
CA CYS A 33 -1.25 -16.93 11.64
C CYS A 33 0.03 -16.10 11.77
N TYR A 34 -0.13 -14.89 12.30
CA TYR A 34 0.92 -13.92 12.43
C TYR A 34 1.99 -14.31 13.46
N ARG A 35 1.58 -14.82 14.63
CA ARG A 35 2.52 -15.35 15.63
C ARG A 35 3.38 -16.49 15.07
N HIS A 36 2.81 -17.33 14.22
CA HIS A 36 3.54 -18.43 13.60
C HIS A 36 4.61 -17.93 12.61
N VAL A 37 4.30 -16.93 11.79
CA VAL A 37 5.25 -16.35 10.83
C VAL A 37 6.42 -15.64 11.53
N LEU A 38 6.13 -14.88 12.58
CA LEU A 38 7.14 -14.15 13.35
C LEU A 38 8.18 -15.03 14.04
N HIS A 39 7.75 -16.19 14.56
CA HIS A 39 8.64 -17.06 15.33
C HIS A 39 9.78 -17.66 14.50
N HIS A 40 9.67 -17.63 13.16
CA HIS A 40 10.62 -18.31 12.28
C HIS A 40 11.41 -17.36 11.36
N GLN A 41 10.79 -16.37 10.70
CA GLN A 41 11.45 -15.59 9.64
C GLN A 41 10.92 -14.14 9.54
N GLY A 42 11.25 -13.30 10.53
CA GLY A 42 10.83 -11.89 10.55
C GLY A 42 11.29 -11.07 9.33
N GLU A 43 12.54 -11.21 8.92
CA GLU A 43 13.09 -10.47 7.77
C GLU A 43 12.36 -10.81 6.46
N LYS A 44 12.10 -12.11 6.24
CA LYS A 44 11.35 -12.57 5.07
C LYS A 44 9.92 -12.00 5.04
N LEU A 45 9.25 -11.95 6.21
CA LEU A 45 7.92 -11.34 6.31
C LEU A 45 7.92 -9.87 5.87
N TYR A 46 8.98 -9.11 6.18
CA TYR A 46 9.09 -7.72 5.75
C TYR A 46 9.10 -7.60 4.22
N PHE A 47 9.98 -8.35 3.57
CA PHE A 47 10.11 -8.34 2.11
C PHE A 47 8.87 -8.88 1.41
N ASP A 48 8.29 -9.96 1.92
CA ASP A 48 7.07 -10.55 1.38
C ASP A 48 5.88 -9.57 1.52
N LEU A 49 5.80 -8.81 2.61
CA LEU A 49 4.81 -7.73 2.78
C LEU A 49 5.04 -6.60 1.78
N ALA A 50 6.28 -6.14 1.61
CA ALA A 50 6.62 -5.09 0.66
C ALA A 50 6.20 -5.48 -0.77
N GLU A 51 6.50 -6.72 -1.18
CA GLU A 51 6.09 -7.26 -2.50
C GLU A 51 4.57 -7.21 -2.68
N VAL A 52 3.79 -7.59 -1.66
CA VAL A 52 2.32 -7.56 -1.74
C VAL A 52 1.78 -6.14 -1.91
N LEU A 53 2.31 -5.19 -1.16
CA LEU A 53 1.91 -3.78 -1.24
C LEU A 53 2.30 -3.18 -2.61
N GLU A 54 3.52 -3.42 -3.05
CA GLU A 54 4.04 -2.97 -4.35
C GLU A 54 3.20 -3.51 -5.50
N ARG A 55 2.95 -4.83 -5.53
CA ARG A 55 2.12 -5.46 -6.57
C ARG A 55 0.70 -4.93 -6.57
N TYR A 56 0.10 -4.68 -5.41
CA TYR A 56 -1.22 -4.05 -5.34
C TYR A 56 -1.23 -2.66 -5.98
N LEU A 57 -0.20 -1.84 -5.69
CA LEU A 57 -0.06 -0.51 -6.30
C LEU A 57 0.10 -0.59 -7.82
N ILE A 58 0.99 -1.47 -8.31
CA ILE A 58 1.26 -1.66 -9.74
C ILE A 58 0.04 -2.21 -10.49
N GLU A 59 -0.57 -3.27 -9.97
CA GLU A 59 -1.56 -4.05 -10.71
C GLU A 59 -2.99 -3.52 -10.56
N LYS A 60 -3.30 -2.80 -9.47
CA LYS A 60 -4.66 -2.33 -9.17
C LYS A 60 -4.77 -0.82 -9.14
N VAL A 61 -3.93 -0.15 -8.35
CA VAL A 61 -4.07 1.30 -8.12
C VAL A 61 -3.65 2.09 -9.33
N ARG A 62 -2.45 1.85 -9.87
CA ARG A 62 -1.88 2.59 -11.00
C ARG A 62 -2.79 2.58 -12.24
N PRO A 63 -3.30 1.42 -12.73
CA PRO A 63 -4.19 1.42 -13.88
C PRO A 63 -5.52 2.13 -13.60
N SER A 64 -6.02 2.07 -12.36
CA SER A 64 -7.26 2.75 -11.99
C SER A 64 -7.13 4.27 -12.02
N ILE A 65 -5.96 4.82 -11.70
CA ILE A 65 -5.66 6.25 -11.74
C ILE A 65 -5.43 6.70 -13.18
N ILE A 66 -4.58 5.97 -13.92
CA ILE A 66 -4.23 6.33 -15.31
C ILE A 66 -5.47 6.38 -16.20
N ASN A 67 -6.46 5.52 -15.97
CA ASN A 67 -7.66 5.45 -16.80
C ASN A 67 -8.83 6.33 -16.30
N ALA A 68 -8.66 7.07 -15.21
CA ALA A 68 -9.74 7.89 -14.65
C ALA A 68 -9.97 9.18 -15.44
N SER A 69 -11.23 9.53 -15.68
CA SER A 69 -11.63 10.86 -16.19
C SER A 69 -11.20 11.95 -15.20
N ASP A 70 -11.56 11.79 -13.94
CA ASP A 70 -11.30 12.72 -12.85
C ASP A 70 -9.95 12.41 -12.17
N PHE A 71 -8.87 12.52 -12.96
CA PHE A 71 -7.52 12.07 -12.58
C PHE A 71 -7.08 12.50 -11.17
N LEU A 72 -7.16 13.80 -10.86
CA LEU A 72 -6.70 14.33 -9.56
C LEU A 72 -7.53 13.80 -8.39
N ILE A 73 -8.86 13.74 -8.56
CA ILE A 73 -9.77 13.19 -7.55
C ILE A 73 -9.42 11.72 -7.31
N LYS A 74 -9.32 10.94 -8.38
CA LYS A 74 -9.00 9.51 -8.29
C LYS A 74 -7.65 9.26 -7.64
N LEU A 75 -6.64 10.08 -7.93
CA LEU A 75 -5.31 9.99 -7.33
C LEU A 75 -5.36 10.22 -5.81
N ILE A 76 -6.05 11.29 -5.37
CA ILE A 76 -6.20 11.63 -3.95
C ILE A 76 -6.98 10.54 -3.21
N GLU A 77 -8.10 10.08 -3.78
CA GLU A 77 -8.91 9.01 -3.19
C GLU A 77 -8.14 7.70 -3.11
N SER A 78 -7.38 7.35 -4.14
CA SER A 78 -6.59 6.12 -4.15
C SER A 78 -5.47 6.16 -3.11
N ARG A 79 -4.82 7.31 -2.93
CA ARG A 79 -3.82 7.51 -1.86
C ARG A 79 -4.46 7.38 -0.49
N LYS A 80 -5.61 8.02 -0.28
CA LYS A 80 -6.34 7.95 0.99
C LYS A 80 -6.77 6.52 1.31
N GLY A 81 -7.44 5.85 0.37
CA GLY A 81 -7.91 4.47 0.55
C GLY A 81 -6.76 3.51 0.84
N PHE A 82 -5.63 3.66 0.14
CA PHE A 82 -4.43 2.87 0.42
C PHE A 82 -3.90 3.12 1.84
N CYS A 83 -3.76 4.38 2.27
CA CYS A 83 -3.36 4.72 3.64
C CYS A 83 -4.32 4.16 4.70
N ASP A 84 -5.62 4.23 4.47
CA ASP A 84 -6.64 3.67 5.37
C ASP A 84 -6.47 2.14 5.48
N SER A 85 -6.24 1.43 4.37
CA SER A 85 -5.92 0.00 4.36
C SER A 85 -4.64 -0.34 5.14
N LEU A 86 -3.59 0.50 5.07
CA LEU A 86 -2.35 0.28 5.81
C LEU A 86 -2.55 0.28 7.33
N VAL A 87 -3.53 1.03 7.85
CA VAL A 87 -3.89 1.00 9.29
C VAL A 87 -4.33 -0.40 9.70
N PHE A 88 -5.11 -1.10 8.87
CA PHE A 88 -5.55 -2.47 9.13
C PHE A 88 -4.43 -3.48 8.93
N VAL A 89 -3.60 -3.32 7.89
CA VAL A 89 -2.41 -4.18 7.66
C VAL A 89 -1.47 -4.09 8.86
N ARG A 90 -1.21 -2.88 9.36
CA ARG A 90 -0.45 -2.66 10.59
C ARG A 90 -1.07 -3.35 11.80
N GLY A 91 -2.40 -3.37 11.91
CA GLY A 91 -3.12 -4.14 12.93
C GLY A 91 -2.69 -5.61 12.96
N ILE A 92 -2.51 -6.22 11.78
CA ILE A 92 -2.04 -7.61 11.63
C ILE A 92 -0.55 -7.75 11.99
N VAL A 93 0.30 -6.82 11.54
CA VAL A 93 1.77 -6.94 11.69
C VAL A 93 2.38 -6.12 12.85
N SER A 94 1.56 -5.71 13.82
CA SER A 94 1.95 -4.73 14.85
C SER A 94 3.07 -5.18 15.80
N TYR A 95 3.28 -6.48 16.00
CA TYR A 95 4.40 -6.99 16.81
C TYR A 95 5.75 -6.91 16.06
N HIS A 96 5.73 -6.96 14.73
CA HIS A 96 6.88 -6.95 13.84
C HIS A 96 7.47 -5.55 13.86
N GLU A 97 6.60 -4.55 13.75
CA GLU A 97 6.94 -3.15 13.96
C GLU A 97 7.51 -2.89 15.36
N ARG A 98 6.87 -3.41 16.41
CA ARG A 98 7.25 -3.10 17.80
C ARG A 98 8.51 -3.82 18.27
N VAL A 99 8.76 -5.04 17.79
CA VAL A 99 9.86 -5.87 18.28
C VAL A 99 10.93 -6.02 17.20
N PHE A 100 10.59 -6.45 15.99
CA PHE A 100 11.60 -6.76 14.98
C PHE A 100 12.29 -5.51 14.41
N ILE A 101 11.53 -4.51 13.94
CA ILE A 101 12.07 -3.27 13.37
C ILE A 101 12.92 -2.52 14.43
N ASN A 102 12.41 -2.44 15.67
CA ASN A 102 13.12 -1.80 16.77
C ASN A 102 14.43 -2.49 17.19
N HIS A 103 14.60 -3.78 16.89
CA HIS A 103 15.84 -4.52 17.15
C HIS A 103 16.80 -4.48 15.95
N GLN A 104 16.32 -4.42 14.70
CA GLN A 104 17.17 -4.32 13.51
C GLN A 104 17.61 -2.88 13.15
N ARG A 105 17.07 -1.88 13.84
CA ARG A 105 17.66 -0.56 14.14
C ARG A 105 18.23 0.33 13.04
N ARG A 106 18.11 0.07 11.73
CA ARG A 106 18.44 1.14 10.74
C ARG A 106 17.90 1.06 9.30
N GLU A 107 17.47 -0.10 8.78
CA GLU A 107 17.19 -0.19 7.33
C GLU A 107 15.72 -0.44 6.96
N LEU A 108 14.89 -0.91 7.91
CA LEU A 108 13.50 -1.28 7.64
C LEU A 108 12.53 -0.15 8.04
N LEU A 109 11.63 0.19 7.13
CA LEU A 109 10.57 1.19 7.35
C LEU A 109 9.38 0.59 8.09
N TYR A 110 8.71 1.36 8.94
CA TYR A 110 7.38 0.99 9.45
C TYR A 110 6.38 0.85 8.30
N VAL A 111 5.29 0.10 8.48
CA VAL A 111 4.33 -0.21 7.40
C VAL A 111 3.78 1.05 6.73
N ASN A 112 3.51 2.08 7.53
CA ASN A 112 3.02 3.37 7.00
C ASN A 112 4.08 4.09 6.18
N ASP A 113 5.35 4.03 6.60
CA ASP A 113 6.45 4.70 5.90
C ASP A 113 6.83 3.93 4.64
N LEU A 114 6.84 2.59 4.71
CA LEU A 114 6.99 1.69 3.56
C LEU A 114 5.89 1.95 2.53
N GLY A 115 4.63 2.00 2.96
CA GLY A 115 3.51 2.26 2.07
C GLY A 115 3.59 3.65 1.42
N GLN A 116 3.96 4.69 2.16
CA GLN A 116 4.19 6.02 1.58
C GLN A 116 5.33 6.03 0.59
N HIS A 117 6.45 5.36 0.91
CA HIS A 117 7.58 5.21 0.01
C HIS A 117 7.15 4.54 -1.30
N LEU A 118 6.51 3.37 -1.21
CA LEU A 118 6.02 2.62 -2.36
C LEU A 118 4.99 3.40 -3.17
N PHE A 119 4.06 4.12 -2.54
CA PHE A 119 3.09 4.95 -3.28
C PHE A 119 3.81 6.05 -4.07
N ASN A 120 4.84 6.66 -3.50
CA ASN A 120 5.60 7.68 -4.20
C ASN A 120 6.40 7.09 -5.37
N THR A 121 7.10 5.97 -5.19
CA THR A 121 7.90 5.35 -6.25
C THR A 121 7.02 4.75 -7.34
N GLU A 122 5.99 4.01 -6.96
CA GLU A 122 5.17 3.24 -7.89
C GLU A 122 4.03 4.02 -8.51
N ILE A 123 3.53 5.08 -7.86
CA ILE A 123 2.41 5.86 -8.40
C ILE A 123 2.87 7.24 -8.83
N ILE A 124 3.41 8.04 -7.91
CA ILE A 124 3.71 9.45 -8.19
C ILE A 124 4.86 9.63 -9.18
N MET A 125 5.94 8.87 -9.02
CA MET A 125 7.12 8.92 -9.89
C MET A 125 6.93 8.11 -11.17
N ASN A 126 5.82 7.39 -11.33
CA ASN A 126 5.53 6.69 -12.57
C ASN A 126 5.36 7.71 -13.70
N GLN A 127 6.10 7.50 -14.80
CA GLN A 127 6.14 8.44 -15.91
C GLN A 127 4.75 8.78 -16.47
N ASN A 128 3.89 7.78 -16.69
CA ASN A 128 2.55 8.01 -17.25
C ASN A 128 1.65 8.81 -16.29
N VAL A 129 1.79 8.60 -14.98
CA VAL A 129 1.05 9.37 -13.95
C VAL A 129 1.57 10.81 -13.88
N ASN A 130 2.89 10.98 -13.91
CA ASN A 130 3.53 12.30 -13.89
C ASN A 130 3.19 13.13 -15.14
N ASP A 131 3.28 12.53 -16.33
CA ASP A 131 2.91 13.18 -17.60
C ASP A 131 1.46 13.65 -17.56
N ARG A 132 0.55 12.79 -17.11
CA ARG A 132 -0.87 13.14 -16.97
C ARG A 132 -1.12 14.22 -15.92
N MET A 133 -0.39 14.19 -14.80
CA MET A 133 -0.45 15.23 -13.78
C MET A 133 -0.02 16.59 -14.36
N ASN A 134 1.08 16.64 -15.12
CA ASN A 134 1.55 17.87 -15.74
C ASN A 134 0.52 18.42 -16.74
N THR A 135 -0.05 17.57 -17.60
CA THR A 135 -1.11 17.99 -18.54
C THR A 135 -2.31 18.60 -17.80
N VAL A 136 -2.87 17.88 -16.82
CA VAL A 136 -4.07 18.35 -16.10
C VAL A 136 -3.78 19.66 -15.34
N MET A 137 -2.64 19.76 -14.67
CA MET A 137 -2.28 20.98 -13.93
C MET A 137 -2.07 22.18 -14.86
N SER A 138 -1.44 21.97 -16.03
CA SER A 138 -1.28 23.02 -17.04
C SER A 138 -2.64 23.51 -17.58
N GLU A 139 -3.55 22.58 -17.92
CA GLU A 139 -4.90 22.92 -18.39
C GLU A 139 -5.69 23.71 -17.34
N MET A 140 -5.59 23.32 -16.07
CA MET A 140 -6.26 24.03 -14.96
C MET A 140 -5.72 25.46 -14.81
N ILE A 141 -4.40 25.66 -14.88
CA ILE A 141 -3.77 26.99 -14.80
C ILE A 141 -4.16 27.87 -16.00
N GLU A 142 -4.17 27.31 -17.21
CA GLU A 142 -4.59 28.06 -18.40
C GLU A 142 -6.06 28.46 -18.34
N SER A 143 -6.92 27.55 -17.89
CA SER A 143 -8.34 27.82 -17.70
C SER A 143 -8.56 28.90 -16.65
N SER A 144 -7.85 28.84 -15.51
CA SER A 144 -7.99 29.83 -14.44
C SER A 144 -7.59 31.22 -14.92
N ARG A 145 -6.48 31.34 -15.66
CA ARG A 145 -6.02 32.60 -16.26
C ARG A 145 -7.01 33.17 -17.27
N LYS A 146 -7.69 32.33 -18.05
CA LYS A 146 -8.75 32.79 -18.97
C LYS A 146 -10.01 33.23 -18.22
N SER A 147 -10.31 32.61 -17.08
CA SER A 147 -11.45 32.98 -16.24
C SER A 147 -11.22 34.22 -15.35
N GLU A 148 -9.98 34.64 -15.12
CA GLU A 148 -9.70 35.83 -14.30
C GLU A 148 -9.67 37.14 -15.12
N ASN A 149 -9.78 37.07 -16.44
CA ASN A 149 -9.66 38.22 -17.37
C ASN A 149 -11.03 38.80 -17.81
N TRP A 150 -12.06 38.73 -16.96
CA TRP A 150 -13.36 39.40 -17.14
C TRP A 150 -13.81 40.09 -15.85
#